data_AF-A0A7J3Z8P6-F1
#
_entry.id   AF-A0A7J3Z8P6-F1
#
_cell.length_a   1.000
_cell.length_b   1.000
_cell.length_c   1.000
_cell.angle_alpha   90.00
_cell.angle_beta   90.00
_cell.angle_gamma   90.00
#
_symmetry.space_group_name_H-M   'P 1'
#
loop_
_entity.id
_entity.type
_entity.pdbx_description
1 polymer ?
#
loop_
_entity_poly.entity_id
_entity_poly.type
_entity_poly.pdbx_seq_one_letter_code
_entity_poly.pdbx_strand_id
1 'polypeptide(L)' 'MGGEQGFEAKEVDRSSVVKEMLKVFEEAVLPKLVAIPEDTKRYLYFIAWLNTFIEMRELSRIIVTQGEGNLLKCL' A
#
# COMPACT_ATOMS: atom_id res chain seq x y z
N MET A 1 18.79 -27.39 -31.19
CA MET A 1 17.77 -27.51 -30.12
C MET A 1 18.24 -26.65 -28.97
N GLY A 2 17.61 -25.51 -28.78
CA GLY A 2 16.92 -25.24 -27.51
C GLY A 2 17.77 -24.30 -26.66
N GLY A 3 17.82 -23.02 -27.03
CA GLY A 3 18.42 -21.98 -26.20
C GLY A 3 17.55 -21.78 -24.97
N GLU A 4 18.11 -22.04 -23.80
CA GLU A 4 17.52 -21.72 -22.51
C GLU A 4 17.53 -20.19 -22.36
N GLN A 5 16.45 -19.54 -22.79
CA GLN A 5 16.19 -18.16 -22.37
C GLN A 5 15.70 -18.23 -20.92
N GLY A 6 16.67 -18.11 -20.01
CA GLY A 6 16.40 -17.90 -18.59
C GLY A 6 15.48 -16.70 -18.44
N PHE A 7 14.35 -16.91 -17.78
CA PHE A 7 13.42 -15.87 -17.40
C PHE A 7 14.14 -14.98 -16.37
N GLU A 8 14.70 -13.84 -16.80
CA GLU A 8 15.22 -12.82 -15.88
C GLU A 8 14.03 -12.22 -15.12
N ALA A 9 13.68 -12.86 -14.01
CA ALA A 9 12.86 -12.24 -12.99
C ALA A 9 13.66 -11.02 -12.48
N LYS A 10 13.30 -9.82 -12.96
CA LYS A 10 13.80 -8.57 -12.38
C LYS A 10 13.45 -8.59 -10.89
N GLU A 11 14.43 -8.82 -10.04
CA GLU A 11 14.30 -8.60 -8.61
C GLU A 11 13.85 -7.16 -8.40
N VAL A 12 12.60 -6.97 -8.02
CA VAL A 12 12.08 -5.67 -7.62
C VAL A 12 12.79 -5.31 -6.33
N ASP A 13 13.75 -4.38 -6.42
CA ASP A 13 14.44 -3.85 -5.26
C ASP A 13 13.40 -3.22 -4.32
N ARG A 14 13.14 -3.87 -3.19
CA ARG A 14 12.16 -3.43 -2.19
C ARG A 14 12.44 -2.00 -1.72
N SER A 15 13.70 -1.58 -1.74
CA SER A 15 14.11 -0.20 -1.41
C SER A 15 13.52 0.82 -2.38
N SER A 16 13.45 0.49 -3.68
CA SER A 16 12.86 1.35 -4.70
C SER A 16 11.35 1.57 -4.47
N VAL A 17 10.63 0.51 -4.13
CA VAL A 17 9.19 0.57 -3.84
C VAL A 17 8.91 1.41 -2.60
N VAL A 18 9.70 1.24 -1.54
CA VAL A 18 9.55 2.02 -0.30
C VAL A 18 9.83 3.50 -0.53
N LYS A 19 10.87 3.84 -1.30
CA LYS A 19 11.18 5.24 -1.65
C LYS A 19 10.05 5.88 -2.44
N GLU A 20 9.48 5.16 -3.40
CA GLU A 20 8.33 5.66 -4.17
C GLU A 20 7.09 5.84 -3.29
N MET A 21 6.81 4.88 -2.41
CA MET A 21 5.71 4.96 -1.45
C MET A 21 5.85 6.18 -0.54
N LEU A 22 7.05 6.42 -0.02
CA LEU A 22 7.34 7.57 0.84
C LEU A 22 7.13 8.89 0.09
N LYS A 23 7.61 8.97 -1.15
CA LYS A 23 7.42 10.17 -1.99
C LYS A 23 5.93 10.47 -2.20
N VAL A 24 5.14 9.47 -2.60
CA VAL A 24 3.70 9.63 -2.80
C VAL A 24 2.99 10.00 -1.50
N PHE A 25 3.42 9.40 -0.38
CA PHE A 25 2.89 9.73 0.94
C PHE A 25 3.09 11.21 1.26
N GLU A 26 4.32 11.71 1.19
CA GLU A 26 4.66 13.08 1.55
C GLU A 26 4.01 14.12 0.63
N GLU A 27 4.02 13.86 -0.69
CA GLU A 27 3.54 14.84 -1.68
C GLU A 27 2.01 14.88 -1.78
N ALA A 28 1.30 13.75 -1.62
CA ALA A 28 -0.12 13.65 -1.96
C ALA A 28 -1.03 13.23 -0.80
N VAL A 29 -0.53 12.45 0.15
CA VAL A 29 -1.35 11.82 1.20
C VAL A 29 -1.27 12.61 2.50
N LEU A 30 -0.05 12.97 2.92
CA LEU A 30 0.21 13.71 4.14
C LEU A 30 -0.58 15.02 4.22
N PRO A 31 -0.65 15.88 3.18
CA PRO A 31 -1.45 17.10 3.22
C PRO A 31 -2.94 16.83 3.45
N LYS A 32 -3.48 15.73 2.87
CA LYS A 32 -4.88 15.32 3.06
C LYS A 32 -5.13 14.81 4.48
N LEU A 33 -4.19 14.04 5.03
CA LEU A 33 -4.29 13.53 6.41
C LEU A 33 -4.26 14.66 7.43
N VAL A 34 -3.42 15.68 7.23
CA VAL A 34 -3.35 16.86 8.11
C VAL A 34 -4.66 17.65 8.10
N ALA A 35 -5.37 17.66 6.97
CA ALA A 35 -6.66 18.33 6.84
C ALA A 35 -7.84 17.58 7.49
N ILE A 36 -7.66 16.31 7.91
CA ILE A 36 -8.71 15.51 8.57
C ILE A 36 -8.59 15.68 10.09
N PRO A 37 -9.53 16.39 10.75
CA PRO A 37 -9.43 16.67 12.19
C PRO A 37 -9.82 15.47 13.08
N GLU A 38 -10.59 14.53 12.55
CA GLU A 38 -11.03 13.35 13.30
C GLU A 38 -10.03 12.20 13.14
N ASP A 39 -9.46 11.76 14.26
CA ASP A 39 -8.42 10.72 14.30
C ASP A 39 -8.83 9.43 13.60
N THR A 40 -10.04 8.91 13.88
CA THR A 40 -10.53 7.67 13.28
C THR A 40 -10.58 7.76 11.76
N LYS A 41 -11.15 8.84 11.21
CA LYS A 41 -11.19 9.08 9.75
C LYS A 41 -9.80 9.20 9.16
N ARG A 42 -8.88 9.85 9.86
CA ARG A 42 -7.49 10.02 9.42
C ARG A 42 -6.77 8.66 9.32
N TYR A 43 -6.93 7.81 10.33
CA TYR A 43 -6.36 6.46 10.30
C TYR A 43 -6.98 5.58 9.22
N LEU A 44 -8.31 5.59 9.09
CA LEU A 44 -9.00 4.83 8.05
C LEU A 44 -8.58 5.26 6.65
N TYR A 45 -8.46 6.57 6.40
CA TYR A 45 -7.98 7.09 5.13
C TYR A 45 -6.56 6.62 4.82
N PHE A 46 -5.65 6.71 5.80
CA PHE A 46 -4.27 6.27 5.63
C PHE A 46 -4.20 4.77 5.29
N ILE A 47 -4.93 3.94 6.03
CA ILE A 47 -4.93 2.49 5.83
C ILE A 47 -5.54 2.13 4.47
N ALA A 48 -6.63 2.78 4.07
CA ALA A 48 -7.23 2.58 2.75
C ALA A 48 -6.24 2.91 1.63
N TRP A 49 -5.58 4.08 1.69
CA TRP A 49 -4.55 4.44 0.72
C TRP A 49 -3.39 3.45 0.69
N LEU A 50 -2.88 3.06 1.86
CA LEU A 50 -1.77 2.13 1.97
C LEU A 50 -2.15 0.77 1.36
N ASN A 51 -3.36 0.29 1.63
CA ASN A 51 -3.87 -0.93 1.05
C ASN A 51 -3.95 -0.83 -0.49
N THR A 52 -4.50 0.26 -1.03
CA THR A 52 -4.55 0.50 -2.48
C THR A 52 -3.15 0.53 -3.11
N PHE A 53 -2.19 1.19 -2.48
CA PHE A 53 -0.82 1.30 -2.99
C PHE A 53 -0.14 -0.07 -3.09
N ILE A 54 -0.35 -0.93 -2.10
CA ILE A 54 0.24 -2.28 -2.03
C ILE A 54 -0.49 -3.23 -3.00
N GLU A 55 -1.82 -3.16 -3.06
CA GLU A 55 -2.66 -4.02 -3.92
C GLU A 55 -2.41 -3.74 -5.41
N MET A 56 -2.28 -2.47 -5.81
CA MET A 56 -1.93 -2.09 -7.18
C MET A 56 -0.57 -2.62 -7.67
N ARG A 57 0.32 -3.00 -6.74
CA ARG A 57 1.64 -3.56 -7.05
C ARG A 57 1.70 -5.07 -6.87
N GLU A 58 0.55 -5.70 -6.61
CA GLU A 58 0.43 -7.14 -6.34
C GLU A 58 1.33 -7.63 -5.18
N LEU A 59 1.69 -6.73 -4.26
CA LEU A 59 2.64 -7.02 -3.19
C LEU A 59 1.98 -7.73 -2.01
N SER A 60 0.76 -7.33 -1.63
CA SER A 60 -0.03 -7.86 -0.51
C SER A 60 -1.40 -7.15 -0.38
N ARG A 61 -2.18 -7.49 0.65
CA ARG A 61 -3.39 -6.79 1.08
C ARG A 61 -3.41 -6.63 2.60
N ILE A 62 -3.72 -5.43 3.07
CA ILE A 62 -3.95 -5.13 4.49
C ILE A 62 -5.42 -5.40 4.81
N ILE A 63 -5.68 -6.20 5.84
CA ILE A 63 -7.03 -6.51 6.33
C ILE A 63 -7.20 -5.89 7.70
N VAL A 64 -8.18 -4.98 7.85
CA VAL A 64 -8.54 -4.39 9.14
C VAL A 64 -9.70 -5.17 9.73
N THR A 65 -9.50 -5.76 10.92
CA THR A 65 -10.55 -6.44 11.68
C THR A 65 -10.91 -5.60 12.90
N GLN A 66 -12.20 -5.48 13.22
CA GLN A 66 -12.58 -5.08 14.57
C GLN A 66 -12.38 -6.25 15.54
N GLY A 67 -12.16 -5.94 16.83
CA GLY A 67 -11.80 -6.91 17.88
C GLY A 67 -12.76 -8.10 18.06
N GLU A 68 -13.94 -8.07 17.43
CA GLU A 68 -14.93 -9.15 17.44
C GLU A 68 -14.99 -9.94 16.13
N GLY A 69 -13.91 -9.98 15.35
CA GLY A 69 -13.81 -10.83 14.15
C GLY A 69 -14.62 -10.35 12.94
N ASN A 70 -15.22 -9.16 13.02
CA ASN A 70 -15.84 -8.52 11.86
C ASN A 70 -14.78 -7.81 11.01
N LEU A 71 -14.65 -8.28 9.76
CA LEU A 71 -13.79 -7.70 8.74
C LEU A 71 -14.35 -6.35 8.29
N LEU A 72 -13.63 -5.27 8.57
CA LEU A 72 -13.80 -4.03 7.82
C LEU A 72 -13.09 -4.25 6.48
N LYS A 73 -13.86 -4.58 5.44
CA LYS A 73 -13.38 -4.39 4.08
C LYS A 73 -13.20 -2.90 3.87
N CYS A 74 -11.96 -2.44 3.98
CA CYS A 74 -11.57 -1.15 3.43
C CYS A 74 -11.79 -1.26 1.91
N LEU A 75 -12.87 -0.62 1.44
CA LEU A 75 -13.30 -0.55 0.05
C LEU A 75 -12.24 0.10 -0.84
#